data_AF-A0A6I9Y6K5-F1
#
_entry.id   AF-A0A6I9Y6K5-F1
#
_cell.length_a   1.000
_cell.length_b   1.000
_cell.length_c   1.000
_cell.angle_alpha   90.00
_cell.angle_beta   90.00
_cell.angle_gamma   90.00
#
_symmetry.space_group_name_H-M   'P 1'
#
loop_
_entity.id
_entity.type
_entity.pdbx_description
1 polymer ?
#
loop_
_entity_poly.entity_id
_entity_poly.type
_entity_poly.pdbx_seq_one_letter_code
_entity_poly.pdbx_strand_id
1 'polypeptide(L)'
;MSGSKPRVAAAGPGGALSRLRGQRSSGAANAAAPPRAALPPPRTEAELLALEAVRPEHVLGLGRVTEHYLCRPEDNIYNIDFTKFKIRDLETGTVLFEIAKPSILEQEDYECDLGEVDSSAGRFVRYQFTPAFLRLRTVGATVEFTVGDKPVSNFRMIERHYFRDRLLKNFDFDFGFCIPCSRNTCEHIYEFPQLSEDLIRLMVENPYETRSDSFYFVDNKLIMHNKADYAYNGGQ
;
A
#
# COMPACT_ATOMS: atom_id res chain seq x y z
N MET A 1 -66.62 6.35 -35.91
CA MET A 1 -66.97 7.63 -36.55
C MET A 1 -66.33 8.75 -35.75
N SER A 2 -65.58 9.64 -36.41
CA SER A 2 -65.19 11.01 -36.02
C SER A 2 -64.38 11.17 -34.72
N GLY A 3 -63.13 11.65 -34.72
CA GLY A 3 -62.75 13.05 -35.04
C GLY A 3 -62.78 13.85 -33.71
N SER A 4 -61.86 14.72 -33.30
CA SER A 4 -60.84 15.51 -33.99
C SER A 4 -59.89 16.17 -32.97
N LYS A 5 -58.61 16.30 -33.35
CA LYS A 5 -57.58 17.34 -33.06
C LYS A 5 -57.74 18.34 -31.89
N PRO A 6 -56.61 18.70 -31.22
CA PRO A 6 -56.38 20.06 -30.75
C PRO A 6 -55.68 20.94 -31.81
N ARG A 7 -55.97 22.23 -31.69
CA ARG A 7 -55.64 23.36 -32.57
C ARG A 7 -54.16 23.78 -32.54
N VAL A 8 -53.75 24.38 -33.66
CA VAL A 8 -52.47 25.03 -33.97
C VAL A 8 -52.59 26.55 -33.81
N ALA A 9 -51.50 27.24 -33.43
CA ALA A 9 -50.96 28.53 -33.96
C ALA A 9 -50.02 29.18 -32.91
N ALA A 10 -48.88 29.83 -33.20
CA ALA A 10 -48.39 30.45 -34.43
C ALA A 10 -46.84 30.60 -34.46
N ALA A 11 -46.31 30.67 -35.69
CA ALA A 11 -44.98 31.14 -36.13
C ALA A 11 -44.90 32.69 -36.14
N GLY A 12 -43.79 33.41 -36.36
CA GLY A 12 -42.41 33.16 -36.85
C GLY A 12 -41.58 34.45 -36.55
N PRO A 13 -40.69 35.01 -37.41
CA PRO A 13 -40.04 34.57 -38.67
C PRO A 13 -38.49 34.52 -38.50
N GLY A 14 -37.58 34.26 -39.44
CA GLY A 14 -37.56 33.95 -40.88
C GLY A 14 -36.14 34.24 -41.42
N GLY A 15 -35.67 33.43 -42.38
CA GLY A 15 -34.52 33.70 -43.29
C GLY A 15 -33.11 33.56 -42.67
N ALA A 16 -32.08 33.05 -43.34
CA ALA A 16 -31.91 32.67 -44.73
C ALA A 16 -30.76 31.65 -44.86
N LEU A 17 -30.90 30.79 -45.87
CA LEU A 17 -29.91 29.82 -46.35
C LEU A 17 -28.75 30.53 -47.06
N SER A 18 -27.53 30.04 -46.83
CA SER A 18 -26.43 30.16 -47.78
C SER A 18 -25.61 28.86 -47.72
N ARG A 19 -25.67 28.11 -48.83
CA ARG A 19 -24.82 26.96 -49.14
C ARG A 19 -23.42 27.47 -49.47
N LEU A 20 -22.37 26.79 -49.03
CA LEU A 20 -21.15 26.65 -49.82
C LEU A 20 -20.36 25.39 -49.42
N ARG A 21 -20.27 24.51 -50.43
CA ARG A 21 -19.32 23.44 -50.72
C ARG A 21 -18.12 23.24 -49.77
N GLY A 22 -18.06 22.02 -49.23
CA GLY A 22 -16.98 21.05 -49.40
C GLY A 22 -15.52 21.53 -49.44
N GLN A 23 -14.80 21.22 -48.37
CA GLN A 23 -13.38 20.85 -48.45
C GLN A 23 -13.13 19.64 -47.55
N ARG A 24 -12.58 18.59 -48.14
CA ARG A 24 -12.05 17.42 -47.44
C ARG A 24 -10.84 17.86 -46.63
N SER A 25 -10.85 17.64 -45.32
CA SER A 25 -9.63 17.56 -44.51
C SER A 25 -9.52 16.16 -43.92
N SER A 26 -8.63 15.39 -44.53
CA SER A 26 -8.01 14.21 -43.93
C SER A 26 -7.26 14.61 -42.66
N GLY A 27 -7.55 13.95 -41.55
CA GLY A 27 -6.84 14.17 -40.30
C GLY A 27 -7.41 13.30 -39.19
N ALA A 28 -7.17 12.00 -39.26
CA ALA A 28 -7.36 11.10 -38.13
C ALA A 28 -6.36 11.50 -37.03
N ALA A 29 -6.80 12.29 -36.06
CA ALA A 29 -6.04 12.55 -34.85
C ALA A 29 -6.25 11.36 -33.90
N ASN A 30 -5.25 10.48 -33.83
CA ASN A 30 -5.10 9.53 -32.74
C ASN A 30 -5.10 10.31 -31.43
N ALA A 31 -6.15 10.13 -30.62
CA ALA A 31 -6.14 10.56 -29.23
C ALA A 31 -5.07 9.74 -28.50
N ALA A 32 -3.91 10.35 -28.28
CA ALA A 32 -2.84 9.77 -27.49
C ALA A 32 -3.34 9.59 -26.05
N ALA A 33 -3.19 8.38 -25.52
CA ALA A 33 -3.32 8.10 -24.10
C ALA A 33 -2.44 9.07 -23.29
N PRO A 34 -2.83 9.45 -22.06
CA PRO A 34 -2.00 10.33 -21.23
C PRO A 34 -0.61 9.71 -21.06
N PRO A 35 0.45 10.53 -21.01
CA PRO A 35 1.81 10.01 -20.83
C PRO A 35 1.85 9.23 -19.52
N ARG A 36 2.28 7.96 -19.57
CA ARG A 36 2.69 7.23 -18.36
C ARG A 36 3.73 8.12 -17.68
N ALA A 37 3.42 8.58 -16.46
CA ALA A 37 4.39 9.30 -15.65
C ALA A 37 5.69 8.49 -15.64
N ALA A 38 6.77 9.09 -16.14
CA ALA A 38 8.07 8.45 -16.10
C ALA A 38 8.37 8.09 -14.65
N LEU A 39 8.74 6.83 -14.40
CA LEU A 39 9.18 6.42 -13.07
C LEU A 39 10.28 7.39 -12.64
N PRO A 40 10.20 8.00 -11.43
CA PRO A 40 11.23 8.90 -10.96
C PRO A 40 12.58 8.17 -10.98
N PRO A 41 13.69 8.89 -11.22
CA PRO A 41 15.01 8.28 -11.28
C PRO A 41 15.27 7.47 -10.00
N PRO A 42 15.90 6.28 -10.10
CA PRO A 42 16.14 5.44 -8.94
C PRO A 42 16.97 6.23 -7.93
N ARG A 43 16.40 6.48 -6.76
CA ARG A 43 17.10 7.15 -5.66
C ARG A 43 17.81 6.12 -4.81
N THR A 44 19.01 6.48 -4.35
CA THR A 44 19.74 5.66 -3.39
C THR A 44 19.25 5.94 -1.97
N GLU A 45 19.41 4.99 -1.06
CA GLU A 45 19.07 5.17 0.35
C GLU A 45 19.77 6.39 0.97
N ALA A 46 21.05 6.61 0.63
CA ALA A 46 21.82 7.75 1.12
C ALA A 46 21.21 9.10 0.71
N GLU A 47 20.67 9.19 -0.51
CA GLU A 47 19.94 10.38 -0.95
C GLU A 47 18.64 10.56 -0.17
N LEU A 48 17.94 9.48 0.18
CA LEU A 48 16.68 9.56 0.94
C LEU A 48 16.92 10.01 2.38
N LEU A 49 17.99 9.50 3.01
CA LEU A 49 18.39 9.88 4.37
C LEU A 49 18.84 11.34 4.47
N ALA A 50 19.30 11.94 3.36
CA ALA A 50 19.67 13.35 3.30
C ALA A 50 18.48 14.30 3.10
N LEU A 51 17.27 13.78 2.83
CA LEU A 51 16.07 14.59 2.67
C LEU A 51 15.49 14.98 4.01
N GLU A 52 14.94 16.18 4.10
CA GLU A 52 14.15 16.63 5.25
C GLU A 52 12.85 15.83 5.41
N ALA A 53 12.25 15.41 4.30
CA ALA A 53 11.03 14.61 4.30
C ALA A 53 11.02 13.60 3.14
N VAL A 54 10.80 12.32 3.47
CA VAL A 54 10.59 11.26 2.50
C VAL A 54 9.12 11.22 2.08
N ARG A 55 8.88 11.06 0.77
CA ARG A 55 7.56 11.06 0.14
C ARG A 55 7.32 9.75 -0.61
N PRO A 56 6.08 9.38 -0.96
CA PRO A 56 5.76 8.14 -1.66
C PRO A 56 6.58 7.92 -2.95
N GLU A 57 6.74 8.96 -3.76
CA GLU A 57 7.50 8.92 -5.02
C GLU A 57 8.97 8.55 -4.84
N HIS A 58 9.53 8.83 -3.65
CA HIS A 58 10.92 8.54 -3.34
C HIS A 58 11.17 7.04 -3.09
N VAL A 59 10.21 6.34 -2.48
CA VAL A 59 10.36 4.92 -2.14
C VAL A 59 9.97 3.99 -3.28
N LEU A 60 9.11 4.45 -4.21
CA LEU A 60 8.67 3.66 -5.36
C LEU A 60 9.84 3.29 -6.31
N GLY A 61 10.90 4.11 -6.32
CA GLY A 61 12.10 3.90 -7.13
C GLY A 61 13.19 3.02 -6.49
N LEU A 62 13.00 2.54 -5.25
CA LEU A 62 14.02 1.75 -4.54
C LEU A 62 14.21 0.38 -5.19
N GLY A 63 15.41 0.10 -5.69
CA GLY A 63 15.75 -1.19 -6.31
C GLY A 63 16.06 -2.30 -5.31
N ARG A 64 16.35 -1.95 -4.05
CA ARG A 64 16.77 -2.85 -2.99
C ARG A 64 16.12 -2.47 -1.66
N VAL A 65 16.13 -3.40 -0.71
CA VAL A 65 15.76 -3.13 0.70
C VAL A 65 16.70 -2.07 1.27
N THR A 66 16.21 -1.19 2.14
CA THR A 66 17.08 -0.23 2.81
C THR A 66 17.80 -0.89 4.00
N GLU A 67 19.04 -0.47 4.27
CA GLU A 67 19.83 -0.96 5.39
C GLU A 67 19.37 -0.33 6.72
N HIS A 68 18.99 0.95 6.66
CA HIS A 68 18.55 1.75 7.80
C HIS A 68 17.08 2.16 7.69
N TYR A 69 16.49 2.56 8.81
CA TYR A 69 15.19 3.19 8.84
C TYR A 69 15.27 4.60 8.25
N LEU A 70 14.22 4.99 7.51
CA LEU A 70 14.15 6.27 6.78
C LEU A 70 13.42 7.37 7.57
N CYS A 71 12.91 7.04 8.76
CA CYS A 71 12.29 7.97 9.68
C CYS A 71 12.57 7.51 11.11
N ARG A 72 12.49 8.45 12.05
CA ARG A 72 12.66 8.17 13.48
C ARG A 72 11.34 7.78 14.12
N PRO A 73 11.35 7.23 15.34
CA PRO A 73 10.11 6.96 16.05
C PRO A 73 9.26 8.18 16.36
N GLU A 74 9.91 9.31 16.58
CA GLU A 74 9.26 10.57 16.94
C GLU A 74 8.53 11.22 15.75
N ASP A 75 8.80 10.76 14.51
CA ASP A 75 8.08 11.22 13.32
C ASP A 75 6.62 10.73 13.28
N ASN A 76 6.28 9.70 14.09
CA ASN A 76 4.91 9.24 14.31
C ASN A 76 4.14 10.19 15.25
N ILE A 77 4.00 11.45 14.84
CA ILE A 77 3.32 12.50 15.60
C ILE A 77 1.80 12.28 15.76
N TYR A 78 1.26 11.25 15.11
CA TYR A 78 -0.15 10.85 15.13
C TYR A 78 -0.43 9.72 16.13
N ASN A 79 0.60 9.20 16.80
CA ASN A 79 0.52 8.06 17.72
C ASN A 79 -0.23 6.87 17.09
N ILE A 80 0.09 6.56 15.83
CA ILE A 80 -0.46 5.37 15.17
C ILE A 80 0.23 4.15 15.77
N ASP A 81 -0.54 3.22 16.33
CA ASP A 81 -0.02 1.99 16.91
C ASP A 81 -0.77 0.77 16.40
N PHE A 82 -0.04 -0.18 15.80
CA PHE A 82 -0.59 -1.44 15.31
C PHE A 82 -0.73 -2.42 16.46
N THR A 83 -1.96 -2.78 16.80
CA THR A 83 -2.28 -3.65 17.95
C THR A 83 -2.55 -5.08 17.53
N LYS A 84 -3.01 -5.31 16.30
CA LYS A 84 -3.28 -6.66 15.79
C LYS A 84 -2.94 -6.77 14.31
N PHE A 85 -2.35 -7.89 13.94
CA PHE A 85 -2.10 -8.24 12.55
C PHE A 85 -2.44 -9.71 12.31
N LYS A 86 -3.26 -9.97 11.30
CA LYS A 86 -3.72 -11.31 10.94
C LYS A 86 -3.66 -11.49 9.43
N ILE A 87 -3.04 -12.57 8.98
CA ILE A 87 -3.03 -12.98 7.57
C ILE A 87 -3.87 -14.24 7.41
N ARG A 88 -4.79 -14.24 6.45
CA ARG A 88 -5.53 -15.43 6.02
C ARG A 88 -5.43 -15.66 4.53
N ASP A 89 -5.44 -16.92 4.12
CA ASP A 89 -5.70 -17.29 2.75
C ASP A 89 -7.17 -17.01 2.41
N LEU A 90 -7.43 -16.29 1.31
CA LEU A 90 -8.79 -15.96 0.88
C LEU A 90 -9.47 -17.11 0.14
N GLU A 91 -8.71 -18.08 -0.38
CA GLU A 91 -9.28 -19.23 -1.09
C GLU A 91 -9.76 -20.31 -0.11
N THR A 92 -8.96 -20.62 0.92
CA THR A 92 -9.32 -21.64 1.92
C THR A 92 -9.90 -21.07 3.21
N GLY A 93 -9.70 -19.78 3.50
CA GLY A 93 -10.05 -19.16 4.78
C GLY A 93 -9.06 -19.48 5.92
N THR A 94 -8.00 -20.24 5.65
CA THR A 94 -7.01 -20.65 6.67
C THR A 94 -6.25 -19.44 7.19
N VAL A 95 -6.14 -19.33 8.52
CA VAL A 95 -5.30 -18.30 9.15
C VAL A 95 -3.85 -18.75 9.08
N LEU A 96 -3.02 -17.99 8.37
CA LEU A 96 -1.61 -18.29 8.13
C LEU A 96 -0.70 -17.67 9.19
N PHE A 97 -1.13 -16.54 9.76
CA PHE A 97 -0.40 -15.82 10.78
C PHE A 97 -1.36 -14.94 11.59
N GLU A 98 -1.13 -14.84 12.89
CA GLU A 98 -1.84 -13.89 13.75
C GLU A 98 -0.91 -13.46 14.89
N ILE A 99 -0.80 -12.16 15.10
CA ILE A 99 -0.12 -11.55 16.23
C ILE A 99 -1.00 -10.43 16.78
N ALA A 100 -1.09 -10.35 18.10
CA ALA A 100 -1.70 -9.25 18.80
C ALA A 100 -0.72 -8.74 19.86
N LYS A 101 -0.58 -7.42 19.97
CA LYS A 101 0.10 -6.84 21.11
C LYS A 101 -0.74 -7.11 22.37
N PRO A 102 -0.13 -7.55 23.48
CA PRO A 102 -0.85 -7.67 24.74
C PRO A 102 -1.42 -6.31 25.15
N SER A 103 -2.61 -6.32 25.74
CA SER A 103 -3.33 -5.11 26.13
C SER A 103 -2.56 -4.40 27.25
N ILE A 104 -2.47 -3.07 27.23
CA ILE A 104 -1.80 -2.28 28.31
C ILE A 104 -2.42 -2.59 29.69
N LEU A 105 -3.70 -2.98 29.73
CA LEU A 105 -4.41 -3.39 30.95
C LEU A 105 -3.89 -4.70 31.58
N GLU A 106 -3.11 -5.50 30.86
CA GLU A 106 -2.49 -6.74 31.38
C GLU A 106 -1.08 -6.49 31.92
N GLN A 107 -0.55 -5.26 31.79
CA GLN A 107 0.81 -4.88 32.22
C GLN A 107 0.88 -4.20 33.60
N GLU A 108 -0.26 -3.96 34.26
CA GLU A 108 -0.28 -3.30 35.60
C GLU A 108 0.31 -4.17 36.73
N ASP A 109 0.67 -5.44 36.48
CA ASP A 109 1.22 -6.36 37.50
C ASP A 109 2.75 -6.56 37.44
N TYR A 110 3.48 -5.89 36.53
CA TYR A 110 4.94 -6.03 36.43
C TYR A 110 5.66 -4.69 36.24
N GLU A 111 5.59 -3.80 37.23
CA GLU A 111 6.64 -2.79 37.41
C GLU A 111 7.91 -3.51 37.89
N CYS A 112 8.90 -3.68 37.01
CA CYS A 112 10.35 -3.73 37.32
C CYS A 112 11.13 -4.11 36.06
N ASP A 113 11.63 -3.12 35.31
CA ASP A 113 13.04 -2.98 34.91
C ASP A 113 13.12 -1.96 33.75
N LEU A 114 13.53 -0.74 34.10
CA LEU A 114 13.95 0.32 33.16
C LEU A 114 15.31 -0.09 32.55
N GLY A 115 15.33 -1.17 31.77
CA GLY A 115 16.36 -1.41 30.77
C GLY A 115 15.96 -0.64 29.51
N GLU A 116 16.91 0.04 28.85
CA GLU A 116 16.69 0.75 27.59
C GLU A 116 15.81 -0.07 26.64
N VAL A 117 14.52 0.28 26.57
CA VAL A 117 13.61 -0.29 25.57
C VAL A 117 14.12 0.25 24.25
N ASP A 118 14.84 -0.60 23.52
CA ASP A 118 15.35 -0.30 22.19
C ASP A 118 14.28 0.47 21.42
N SER A 119 14.60 1.70 21.01
CA SER A 119 13.66 2.57 20.28
C SER A 119 13.22 1.96 18.93
N SER A 120 13.87 0.86 18.51
CA SER A 120 13.51 0.00 17.37
C SER A 120 12.61 -1.20 17.72
N ALA A 121 12.36 -1.47 19.01
CA ALA A 121 11.57 -2.60 19.50
C ALA A 121 10.15 -2.57 18.91
N GLY A 122 9.88 -3.54 18.02
CA GLY A 122 8.58 -3.70 17.35
C GLY A 122 8.49 -3.18 15.91
N ARG A 123 9.56 -2.58 15.35
CA ARG A 123 9.60 -2.17 13.93
C ARG A 123 10.13 -3.24 12.99
N PHE A 124 10.72 -4.30 13.54
CA PHE A 124 11.23 -5.44 12.80
C PHE A 124 10.43 -6.70 13.13
N VAL A 125 9.96 -7.42 12.11
CA VAL A 125 9.25 -8.70 12.29
C VAL A 125 9.92 -9.80 11.47
N ARG A 126 10.16 -10.93 12.10
CA ARG A 126 10.69 -12.13 11.45
C ARG A 126 9.58 -13.14 11.23
N TYR A 127 9.26 -13.41 9.97
CA TYR A 127 8.22 -14.36 9.60
C TYR A 127 8.79 -15.74 9.30
N GLN A 128 8.11 -16.77 9.79
CA GLN A 128 8.35 -18.16 9.45
C GLN A 128 7.11 -18.74 8.80
N PHE A 129 7.20 -19.01 7.51
CA PHE A 129 6.15 -19.59 6.70
C PHE A 129 6.58 -20.94 6.13
N THR A 130 5.58 -21.71 5.68
CA THR A 130 5.81 -22.96 4.96
C THR A 130 6.02 -22.68 3.45
N PRO A 131 6.60 -23.62 2.70
CA PRO A 131 6.78 -23.45 1.25
C PRO A 131 5.47 -23.23 0.48
N ALA A 132 4.35 -23.73 1.02
CA ALA A 132 3.03 -23.57 0.43
C ALA A 132 2.60 -22.09 0.35
N PHE A 133 3.11 -21.22 1.24
CA PHE A 133 2.81 -19.79 1.25
C PHE A 133 3.17 -19.11 -0.07
N LEU A 134 4.29 -19.49 -0.69
CA LEU A 134 4.77 -18.93 -1.96
C LEU A 134 3.90 -19.31 -3.17
N ARG A 135 2.98 -20.28 -3.00
CA ARG A 135 2.07 -20.75 -4.05
C ARG A 135 0.66 -20.16 -3.91
N LEU A 136 0.40 -19.39 -2.85
CA LEU A 136 -0.87 -18.73 -2.66
C LEU A 136 -1.08 -17.64 -3.71
N ARG A 137 -2.32 -17.48 -4.16
CA ARG A 137 -2.69 -16.46 -5.14
C ARG A 137 -3.07 -15.14 -4.47
N THR A 138 -3.89 -15.23 -3.44
CA THR A 138 -4.48 -14.08 -2.77
C THR A 138 -4.57 -14.30 -1.27
N VAL A 139 -4.04 -13.37 -0.49
CA VAL A 139 -4.17 -13.37 0.97
C VAL A 139 -4.81 -12.07 1.45
N GLY A 140 -5.61 -12.16 2.50
CA GLY A 140 -6.19 -11.01 3.19
C GLY A 140 -5.42 -10.75 4.47
N ALA A 141 -4.87 -9.55 4.61
CA ALA A 141 -4.22 -9.12 5.84
C ALA A 141 -5.11 -8.12 6.58
N THR A 142 -5.63 -8.53 7.72
CA THR A 142 -6.40 -7.67 8.63
C THR A 142 -5.44 -7.01 9.61
N VAL A 143 -5.42 -5.68 9.64
CA VAL A 143 -4.69 -4.85 10.59
C VAL A 143 -5.67 -4.13 11.51
N GLU A 144 -5.41 -4.17 12.81
CA GLU A 144 -6.04 -3.26 13.77
C GLU A 144 -4.99 -2.31 14.33
N PHE A 145 -5.37 -1.04 14.43
CA PHE A 145 -4.49 0.00 14.91
C PHE A 145 -5.27 1.10 15.62
N THR A 146 -4.61 1.77 16.56
CA THR A 146 -5.13 2.96 17.22
C THR A 146 -4.53 4.21 16.60
N VAL A 147 -5.26 5.32 16.72
CA VAL A 147 -4.82 6.65 16.30
C VAL A 147 -4.95 7.60 17.49
N GLY A 148 -3.97 8.49 17.64
CA GLY A 148 -3.97 9.54 18.65
C GLY A 148 -5.04 10.62 18.43
N ASP A 149 -4.83 11.76 19.06
CA ASP A 149 -5.75 12.91 19.06
C ASP A 149 -5.76 13.69 17.74
N LYS A 150 -4.69 13.61 16.96
CA LYS A 150 -4.59 14.29 15.66
C LYS A 150 -5.34 13.51 14.58
N PRO A 151 -6.13 14.21 13.73
CA PRO A 151 -6.75 13.58 12.58
C PRO A 151 -5.70 13.11 11.58
N VAL A 152 -5.94 11.93 11.02
CA VAL A 152 -5.07 11.33 10.01
C VAL A 152 -5.80 11.30 8.68
N SER A 153 -5.35 12.14 7.75
CA SER A 153 -5.79 12.18 6.36
C SER A 153 -4.81 11.46 5.44
N ASN A 154 -5.33 10.85 4.39
CA ASN A 154 -4.53 10.21 3.34
C ASN A 154 -3.50 9.22 3.90
N PHE A 155 -3.92 8.39 4.85
CA PHE A 155 -3.05 7.36 5.39
C PHE A 155 -2.81 6.30 4.32
N ARG A 156 -1.54 6.09 3.97
CA ARG A 156 -1.12 5.22 2.87
C ARG A 156 0.07 4.39 3.28
N MET A 157 0.10 3.14 2.85
CA MET A 157 1.24 2.24 3.03
C MET A 157 1.76 1.77 1.68
N ILE A 158 3.07 1.90 1.49
CA ILE A 158 3.81 1.28 0.40
C ILE A 158 4.67 0.17 1.01
N GLU A 159 4.40 -1.07 0.63
CA GLU A 159 5.13 -2.24 1.09
C GLU A 159 5.86 -2.89 -0.08
N ARG A 160 7.18 -3.03 0.03
CA ARG A 160 8.05 -3.53 -1.04
C ARG A 160 8.76 -4.78 -0.59
N HIS A 161 8.64 -5.85 -1.38
CA HIS A 161 9.26 -7.14 -1.11
C HIS A 161 10.41 -7.40 -2.08
N TYR A 162 11.54 -7.84 -1.54
CA TYR A 162 12.74 -8.14 -2.28
C TYR A 162 13.23 -9.55 -1.93
N PHE A 163 13.76 -10.26 -2.92
CA PHE A 163 14.63 -11.41 -2.67
C PHE A 163 16.03 -11.02 -3.12
N ARG A 164 16.95 -10.91 -2.16
CA ARG A 164 18.26 -10.26 -2.36
C ARG A 164 18.04 -8.84 -2.91
N ASP A 165 18.65 -8.51 -4.04
CA ASP A 165 18.55 -7.19 -4.69
C ASP A 165 17.49 -7.14 -5.81
N ARG A 166 16.53 -8.07 -5.81
CA ARG A 166 15.46 -8.12 -6.82
C ARG A 166 14.10 -7.86 -6.20
N LEU A 167 13.44 -6.79 -6.65
CA LEU A 167 12.05 -6.51 -6.32
C LEU A 167 11.14 -7.66 -6.81
N LEU A 168 10.42 -8.27 -5.86
CA LEU A 168 9.40 -9.27 -6.13
C LEU A 168 8.05 -8.61 -6.44
N LYS A 169 7.64 -7.69 -5.56
CA LYS A 169 6.34 -7.01 -5.66
C LYS A 169 6.36 -5.71 -4.85
N ASN A 170 5.60 -4.74 -5.34
CA ASN A 170 5.24 -3.52 -4.63
C ASN A 170 3.74 -3.55 -4.37
N PHE A 171 3.35 -3.45 -3.11
CA PHE A 171 1.98 -3.25 -2.68
C PHE A 171 1.81 -1.79 -2.24
N ASP A 172 0.67 -1.22 -2.59
CA ASP A 172 0.38 0.19 -2.39
C ASP A 172 -1.09 0.30 -1.98
N PHE A 173 -1.31 0.60 -0.71
CA PHE A 173 -2.62 0.59 -0.09
C PHE A 173 -2.94 1.93 0.53
N ASP A 174 -4.13 2.44 0.24
CA ASP A 174 -4.69 3.61 0.88
C ASP A 174 -5.67 3.16 1.98
N PHE A 175 -5.36 3.49 3.23
CA PHE A 175 -6.29 3.34 4.36
C PHE A 175 -7.38 4.42 4.34
N GLY A 176 -7.06 5.60 3.79
CA GLY A 176 -7.96 6.74 3.74
C GLY A 176 -7.93 7.59 5.00
N PHE A 177 -9.11 8.00 5.47
CA PHE A 177 -9.26 8.81 6.68
C PHE A 177 -9.39 7.92 7.92
N CYS A 178 -8.58 8.17 8.94
CA CYS A 178 -8.68 7.46 10.21
C CYS A 178 -9.25 8.37 11.31
N ILE A 179 -10.20 7.84 12.07
CA ILE A 179 -10.91 8.60 13.10
C ILE A 179 -9.95 8.86 14.28
N PRO A 180 -9.80 10.11 14.76
CA PRO A 180 -8.98 10.41 15.93
C PRO A 180 -9.48 9.70 17.20
N CYS A 181 -8.59 9.45 18.15
CA CYS A 181 -8.88 8.82 19.44
C CYS A 181 -9.69 7.52 19.33
N SER A 182 -9.41 6.71 18.30
CA SER A 182 -10.21 5.52 18.00
C SER A 182 -9.34 4.34 17.60
N ARG A 183 -9.93 3.15 17.69
CA ARG A 183 -9.39 1.92 17.09
C ARG A 183 -10.00 1.73 15.71
N ASN A 184 -9.14 1.57 14.72
CA ASN A 184 -9.49 1.36 13.32
C ASN A 184 -9.10 -0.06 12.92
N THR A 185 -9.85 -0.63 11.98
CA THR A 185 -9.57 -1.93 11.38
C THR A 185 -9.57 -1.77 9.87
N CYS A 186 -8.53 -2.27 9.21
CA CYS A 186 -8.43 -2.29 7.77
C CYS A 186 -8.07 -3.70 7.30
N GLU A 187 -8.54 -4.07 6.12
CA GLU A 187 -8.17 -5.31 5.46
C GLU A 187 -7.56 -5.00 4.10
N HIS A 188 -6.31 -5.40 3.92
CA HIS A 188 -5.61 -5.30 2.65
C HIS A 188 -5.62 -6.64 1.94
N ILE A 189 -5.93 -6.62 0.66
CA ILE A 189 -5.92 -7.79 -0.20
C ILE A 189 -4.61 -7.81 -0.99
N TYR A 190 -3.79 -8.81 -0.72
CA TYR A 190 -2.52 -9.01 -1.38
C TYR A 190 -2.68 -10.01 -2.51
N GLU A 191 -2.46 -9.55 -3.74
CA GLU A 191 -2.36 -10.39 -4.92
C GLU A 191 -0.89 -10.74 -5.17
N PHE A 192 -0.54 -12.00 -4.91
CA PHE A 192 0.84 -12.45 -5.03
C PHE A 192 1.28 -12.54 -6.50
N PRO A 193 2.54 -12.18 -6.81
CA PRO A 193 3.08 -12.41 -8.14
C PRO A 193 3.20 -13.91 -8.42
N GLN A 194 3.07 -14.30 -9.67
CA GLN A 194 3.45 -15.65 -10.09
C GLN A 194 4.97 -15.78 -10.05
N LEU A 195 5.46 -16.58 -9.09
CA LEU A 195 6.88 -16.89 -8.94
C LEU A 195 7.22 -18.16 -9.73
N SER A 196 8.40 -18.20 -10.34
CA SER A 196 8.88 -19.44 -10.99
C SER A 196 9.28 -20.48 -9.94
N GLU A 197 9.19 -21.76 -10.29
CA GLU A 197 9.58 -22.86 -9.41
C GLU A 197 11.05 -22.76 -8.95
N ASP A 198 11.95 -22.32 -9.84
CA ASP A 198 13.36 -22.10 -9.47
C ASP A 198 13.51 -20.99 -8.42
N LEU A 199 12.73 -19.91 -8.53
CA LEU A 199 12.77 -18.82 -7.57
C LEU A 199 12.17 -19.25 -6.23
N ILE A 200 11.06 -20.00 -6.25
CA ILE A 200 10.46 -20.59 -5.05
C ILE A 200 11.48 -21.47 -4.33
N ARG A 201 12.16 -22.36 -5.05
CA ARG A 201 13.22 -23.21 -4.48
C ARG A 201 14.32 -22.37 -3.82
N LEU A 202 14.83 -21.36 -4.53
CA LEU A 202 15.85 -20.46 -3.98
C LEU A 202 15.38 -19.75 -2.71
N MET A 203 14.14 -19.25 -2.68
CA MET A 203 13.58 -18.56 -1.51
C MET A 203 13.40 -19.49 -0.30
N VAL A 204 13.10 -20.77 -0.54
CA VAL A 204 13.01 -21.80 0.53
C VAL A 204 14.39 -22.18 1.05
N GLU A 205 15.38 -22.36 0.17
CA GLU A 205 16.75 -22.74 0.52
C GLU A 205 17.54 -21.62 1.22
N ASN A 206 17.14 -20.35 1.03
CA ASN A 206 17.83 -19.18 1.54
C ASN A 206 16.92 -18.36 2.48
N PRO A 207 16.66 -18.84 3.71
CA PRO A 207 15.80 -18.14 4.66
C PRO A 207 16.34 -16.75 5.02
N TYR A 208 15.44 -15.79 5.25
CA TYR A 208 15.73 -14.39 5.62
C TYR A 208 16.48 -13.55 4.56
N GLU A 209 16.73 -14.10 3.37
CA GLU A 209 17.15 -13.33 2.19
C GLU A 209 15.98 -12.69 1.44
N THR A 210 14.76 -13.13 1.73
CA THR A 210 13.57 -12.35 1.38
C THR A 210 13.31 -11.33 2.47
N ARG A 211 13.20 -10.06 2.09
CA ARG A 211 13.02 -8.93 3.01
C ARG A 211 11.99 -7.96 2.47
N SER A 212 11.37 -7.19 3.35
CA SER A 212 10.46 -6.13 2.97
C SER A 212 10.67 -4.85 3.76
N ASP A 213 10.33 -3.75 3.10
CA ASP A 213 10.18 -2.43 3.71
C ASP A 213 8.71 -2.01 3.62
N SER A 214 8.14 -1.64 4.75
CA SER A 214 6.79 -1.08 4.87
C SER A 214 6.88 0.40 5.24
N PHE A 215 6.56 1.27 4.29
CA PHE A 215 6.62 2.72 4.44
C PHE A 215 5.21 3.27 4.64
N TYR A 216 4.98 3.97 5.75
CA TYR A 216 3.69 4.54 6.10
C TYR A 216 3.72 6.06 5.97
N PHE A 217 2.76 6.60 5.22
CA PHE A 217 2.67 8.02 4.91
C PHE A 217 1.36 8.59 5.42
N VAL A 218 1.42 9.80 5.96
CA VAL A 218 0.25 10.65 6.23
C VAL A 218 0.48 11.96 5.49
N ASP A 219 -0.48 12.35 4.65
CA ASP A 219 -0.37 13.52 3.77
C ASP A 219 0.97 13.58 2.99
N ASN A 220 1.36 12.44 2.43
CA ASN A 220 2.61 12.23 1.66
C ASN A 220 3.91 12.45 2.44
N LYS A 221 3.89 12.51 3.77
CA LYS A 221 5.08 12.52 4.61
C LYS A 221 5.26 11.17 5.28
N LEU A 222 6.46 10.60 5.18
CA LEU A 222 6.81 9.36 5.88
C LEU A 222 6.76 9.59 7.40
N ILE A 223 6.01 8.74 8.10
CA ILE A 223 5.85 8.81 9.57
C ILE A 223 6.30 7.53 10.28
N MET A 224 6.25 6.39 9.60
CA MET A 224 6.69 5.10 10.13
C MET A 224 7.33 4.28 9.03
N HIS A 225 8.33 3.50 9.42
CA HIS A 225 9.02 2.56 8.54
C HIS A 225 9.25 1.29 9.34
N ASN A 226 8.58 0.20 8.92
CA ASN A 226 8.75 -1.12 9.49
C ASN A 226 9.47 -2.02 8.49
N LYS A 227 10.19 -3.00 9.00
CA LYS A 227 10.99 -3.96 8.22
C LYS A 227 10.59 -5.38 8.57
N ALA A 228 10.76 -6.28 7.62
CA ALA A 228 10.61 -7.70 7.90
C ALA A 228 11.56 -8.57 7.09
N ASP A 229 11.84 -9.75 7.61
CA ASP A 229 12.46 -10.84 6.85
C ASP A 229 11.60 -12.11 6.91
N TYR A 230 11.78 -12.96 5.90
CA TYR A 230 10.90 -14.10 5.67
C TYR A 230 11.72 -15.37 5.46
N ALA A 231 11.33 -16.42 6.17
CA ALA A 231 11.75 -17.79 5.90
C ALA A 231 10.56 -18.60 5.39
N TYR A 232 10.79 -19.46 4.40
CA TYR A 232 9.76 -20.30 3.78
C TYR A 232 10.02 -21.80 3.95
N ASN A 233 10.95 -22.17 4.84
CA ASN A 233 11.31 -23.54 5.17
C ASN A 233 10.62 -24.07 6.44
N GLY A 234 9.60 -23.37 6.93
CA GLY A 234 8.85 -23.79 8.11
C GLY A 234 8.13 -25.12 7.88
N GLY A 235 8.10 -25.95 8.93
CA GLY A 235 7.44 -27.26 8.91
C GLY A 235 8.26 -28.41 8.29
N GLN A 236 9.55 -28.18 8.00
CA GLN A 236 10.53 -29.25 7.74
C GLN A 236 11.09 -29.86 9.03
#